data_AF-A0A1G6MIM0-F1
#
_entry.id   AF-A0A1G6MIM0-F1
#
_cell.length_a   1.000
_cell.length_b   1.000
_cell.length_c   1.000
_cell.angle_alpha   90.00
_cell.angle_beta   90.00
_cell.angle_gamma   90.00
#
_symmetry.space_group_name_H-M   'P 1'
#
loop_
_entity.id
_entity.type
_entity.pdbx_description
1 polymer ?
#
loop_
_entity_poly.entity_id
_entity_poly.type
_entity_poly.pdbx_seq_one_letter_code
_entity_poly.pdbx_strand_id
1 'polypeptide(L)'
;MATAGAVLSAAAPAVAEPSPAAPAPVAHDEIEAKYRSWGGADSPLGHPVGAAYPVGTGAGRDYTGGAIYYSPGTGAHVMYGLILERYRELGGPAGALGFPTTDEEEALGGSDRFSDFSAADGATVYWAPAAGAWLIRGPILDAWNHLGGAEGPMGHPVAAEVEADGGRVARFSGADGTAQLSWRAGGGYGVVPTELSGRLRGLAVTAGVVTRAPAR
;
A
#
# COMPACT_ATOMS: atom_id res chain seq x y z
N MET A 1 -54.24 53.82 19.75
CA MET A 1 -53.97 52.44 20.20
C MET A 1 -53.71 51.61 18.94
N ALA A 2 -52.46 51.22 18.70
CA ALA A 2 -52.07 50.39 17.56
C ALA A 2 -51.47 49.09 18.11
N THR A 3 -52.13 47.97 17.84
CA THR A 3 -51.72 46.62 18.20
C THR A 3 -50.58 46.15 17.30
N ALA A 4 -49.40 45.90 17.89
CA ALA A 4 -48.29 45.26 17.21
C ALA A 4 -48.52 43.74 17.17
N GLY A 5 -48.66 43.18 15.96
CA GLY A 5 -48.72 41.74 15.72
C GLY A 5 -47.32 41.12 15.83
N ALA A 6 -47.17 40.15 16.72
CA ALA A 6 -45.97 39.33 16.83
C ALA A 6 -45.93 38.32 15.67
N VAL A 7 -44.88 38.37 14.86
CA VAL A 7 -44.56 37.31 13.90
C VAL A 7 -43.74 36.24 14.63
N LEU A 8 -44.31 35.05 14.77
CA LEU A 8 -43.60 33.84 15.19
C LEU A 8 -42.68 33.40 14.05
N SER A 9 -41.37 33.56 14.23
CA SER A 9 -40.37 32.93 13.36
C SER A 9 -40.29 31.45 13.70
N ALA A 10 -40.82 30.60 12.83
CA ALA A 10 -40.64 29.15 12.92
C ALA A 10 -39.23 28.81 12.41
N ALA A 11 -38.37 28.31 13.29
CA ALA A 11 -37.10 27.73 12.89
C ALA A 11 -37.36 26.46 12.07
N ALA A 12 -36.80 26.40 10.87
CA ALA A 12 -36.80 25.19 10.05
C ALA A 12 -36.05 24.06 10.78
N PRO A 13 -36.48 22.78 10.65
CA PRO A 13 -35.74 21.69 11.25
C PRO A 13 -34.36 21.61 10.59
N ALA A 14 -33.31 21.59 11.42
CA ALA A 14 -31.97 21.28 10.97
C ALA A 14 -32.00 19.88 10.34
N VAL A 15 -31.70 19.79 9.04
CA VAL A 15 -31.46 18.52 8.37
C VAL A 15 -30.18 17.96 8.99
N ALA A 16 -30.31 16.90 9.78
CA ALA A 16 -29.17 16.17 10.31
C ALA A 16 -28.29 15.73 9.13
N GLU A 17 -27.01 16.10 9.15
CA GLU A 17 -26.04 15.57 8.20
C GLU A 17 -26.08 14.03 8.28
N PRO A 18 -26.05 13.31 7.13
CA PRO A 18 -26.02 11.86 7.16
C PRO A 18 -24.78 11.41 7.93
N SER A 19 -25.01 10.65 9.02
CA SER A 19 -23.96 9.95 9.75
C SER A 19 -23.13 9.14 8.74
N PRO A 20 -21.78 9.17 8.78
CA PRO A 20 -20.97 8.37 7.87
C PRO A 20 -21.41 6.92 8.02
N ALA A 21 -21.84 6.32 6.91
CA ALA A 21 -22.41 4.98 6.91
C ALA A 21 -21.42 4.01 7.57
N ALA A 22 -21.89 3.22 8.53
CA ALA A 22 -21.10 2.14 9.11
C ALA A 22 -20.69 1.14 8.02
N PRO A 23 -19.51 0.49 8.14
CA PRO A 23 -19.09 -0.51 7.17
C PRO A 23 -20.03 -1.72 7.18
N ALA A 24 -20.04 -2.47 6.07
CA ALA A 24 -20.81 -3.71 5.97
C ALA A 24 -20.42 -4.70 7.10
N PRO A 25 -21.38 -5.47 7.66
CA PRO A 25 -21.11 -6.38 8.78
C PRO A 25 -19.92 -7.32 8.55
N VAL A 26 -19.83 -7.91 7.36
CA VAL A 26 -18.71 -8.80 6.98
C VAL A 26 -17.36 -8.09 7.13
N ALA A 27 -17.26 -6.83 6.68
CA ALA A 27 -16.01 -6.10 6.78
C ALA A 27 -15.63 -5.81 8.24
N HIS A 28 -16.61 -5.53 9.10
CA HIS A 28 -16.38 -5.39 10.53
C HIS A 28 -15.88 -6.71 11.15
N ASP A 29 -16.56 -7.82 10.86
CA ASP A 29 -16.24 -9.13 11.42
C ASP A 29 -14.83 -9.59 11.03
N GLU A 30 -14.45 -9.39 9.77
CA GLU A 30 -13.12 -9.74 9.25
C GLU A 30 -12.00 -8.86 9.85
N ILE A 31 -12.23 -7.56 10.01
CA ILE A 31 -11.29 -6.66 10.68
C ILE A 31 -11.10 -7.08 12.16
N GLU A 32 -12.19 -7.43 12.86
CA GLU A 32 -12.13 -7.86 14.25
C GLU A 32 -11.49 -9.25 14.40
N ALA A 33 -11.79 -10.17 13.49
CA ALA A 33 -11.14 -11.48 13.44
C ALA A 33 -9.62 -11.33 13.23
N LYS A 34 -9.22 -10.47 12.28
CA LYS A 34 -7.81 -10.18 12.04
C LYS A 34 -7.13 -9.57 13.27
N TYR A 35 -7.75 -8.55 13.87
CA TYR A 35 -7.21 -7.92 15.08
C TYR A 35 -6.99 -8.92 16.22
N ARG A 36 -7.95 -9.82 16.47
CA ARG A 36 -7.81 -10.88 17.48
C ARG A 36 -6.69 -11.86 17.12
N SER A 37 -6.59 -12.26 15.86
CA SER A 37 -5.51 -13.17 15.40
C SER A 37 -4.11 -12.56 15.56
N TRP A 38 -4.00 -11.23 15.51
CA TRP A 38 -2.75 -10.50 15.66
C TRP A 38 -2.39 -10.19 17.13
N GLY A 39 -3.15 -10.69 18.11
CA GLY A 39 -2.90 -10.44 19.53
C GLY A 39 -3.64 -9.24 20.11
N GLY A 40 -4.55 -8.62 19.36
CA GLY A 40 -5.42 -7.56 19.86
C GLY A 40 -4.63 -6.37 20.42
N ALA A 41 -5.03 -5.90 21.62
CA ALA A 41 -4.44 -4.73 22.25
C ALA A 41 -3.00 -4.95 22.75
N ASP A 42 -2.59 -6.20 22.93
CA ASP A 42 -1.22 -6.55 23.35
C ASP A 42 -0.24 -6.61 22.15
N SER A 43 -0.76 -6.44 20.93
CA SER A 43 0.04 -6.38 19.71
C SER A 43 0.59 -4.97 19.44
N PRO A 44 1.54 -4.81 18.50
CA PRO A 44 2.00 -3.49 18.05
C PRO A 44 0.90 -2.57 17.52
N LEU A 45 -0.28 -3.08 17.14
CA LEU A 45 -1.42 -2.24 16.76
C LEU A 45 -1.98 -1.46 17.96
N GLY A 46 -1.94 -2.03 19.16
CA GLY A 46 -2.53 -1.45 20.35
C GLY A 46 -4.05 -1.32 20.27
N HIS A 47 -4.61 -0.27 20.88
CA HIS A 47 -6.06 -0.10 21.01
C HIS A 47 -6.70 0.46 19.75
N PRO A 48 -7.97 0.12 19.45
CA PRO A 48 -8.68 0.71 18.33
C PRO A 48 -8.90 2.21 18.51
N VAL A 49 -8.70 2.96 17.44
CA VAL A 49 -8.97 4.41 17.35
C VAL A 49 -10.26 4.58 16.57
N GLY A 50 -11.38 4.67 17.30
CA GLY A 50 -12.71 4.82 16.72
C GLY A 50 -13.30 3.53 16.13
N ALA A 51 -14.41 3.72 15.42
CA ALA A 51 -15.10 2.64 14.71
C ALA A 51 -14.42 2.36 13.36
N ALA A 52 -14.62 1.15 12.83
CA ALA A 52 -14.28 0.88 11.45
C ALA A 52 -15.09 1.79 10.51
N TYR A 53 -14.50 2.17 9.38
CA TYR A 53 -15.07 3.09 8.40
C TYR A 53 -15.03 2.48 7.00
N PRO A 54 -16.02 2.77 6.13
CA PRO A 54 -15.99 2.34 4.74
C PRO A 54 -14.89 3.09 3.98
N VAL A 55 -14.19 2.38 3.08
CA VAL A 55 -13.20 2.97 2.17
C VAL A 55 -13.16 2.15 0.88
N GLY A 56 -13.27 2.80 -0.29
CA GLY A 56 -13.33 2.09 -1.57
C GLY A 56 -14.42 1.02 -1.60
N THR A 57 -14.05 -0.22 -1.96
CA THR A 57 -14.94 -1.39 -1.97
C THR A 57 -14.96 -2.17 -0.65
N GLY A 58 -14.31 -1.66 0.39
CA GLY A 58 -14.07 -2.36 1.65
C GLY A 58 -14.17 -1.43 2.86
N ALA A 59 -13.37 -1.73 3.89
CA ALA A 59 -13.34 -0.96 5.13
C ALA A 59 -11.93 -0.86 5.71
N GLY A 60 -11.71 0.16 6.53
CA GLY A 60 -10.51 0.34 7.33
C GLY A 60 -10.87 0.55 8.80
N ARG A 61 -9.94 0.22 9.69
CA ARG A 61 -9.99 0.64 11.08
C ARG A 61 -8.61 1.04 11.54
N ASP A 62 -8.53 2.21 12.17
CA ASP A 62 -7.28 2.69 12.74
C ASP A 62 -7.12 2.14 14.16
N TYR A 63 -5.86 1.91 14.53
CA TYR A 63 -5.41 1.53 15.86
C TYR A 63 -4.27 2.45 16.27
N THR A 64 -3.94 2.50 17.56
CA THR A 64 -2.93 3.44 18.08
C THR A 64 -1.56 3.29 17.41
N GLY A 65 -1.20 2.08 16.96
CA GLY A 65 0.07 1.78 16.30
C GLY A 65 -0.04 1.39 14.83
N GLY A 66 -1.23 1.40 14.23
CA GLY A 66 -1.39 0.96 12.84
C GLY A 66 -2.82 1.01 12.31
N ALA A 67 -3.10 0.20 11.30
CA ALA A 67 -4.42 0.06 10.72
C ALA A 67 -4.64 -1.39 10.26
N ILE A 68 -5.91 -1.77 10.19
CA ILE A 68 -6.33 -2.97 9.45
C ILE A 68 -7.24 -2.51 8.31
N TYR A 69 -6.94 -2.96 7.10
CA TYR A 69 -7.76 -2.73 5.92
C TYR A 69 -8.29 -4.06 5.39
N TYR A 70 -9.57 -4.07 5.02
CA TYR A 70 -10.27 -5.23 4.48
C TYR A 70 -10.92 -4.89 3.14
N SER A 71 -10.80 -5.79 2.17
CA SER A 71 -11.68 -5.84 1.00
C SER A 71 -12.12 -7.27 0.70
N PRO A 72 -13.24 -7.49 -0.01
CA PRO A 72 -13.64 -8.83 -0.43
C PRO A 72 -12.61 -9.53 -1.32
N GLY A 73 -11.78 -8.78 -2.04
CA GLY A 73 -10.79 -9.32 -2.97
C GLY A 73 -9.46 -9.70 -2.32
N THR A 74 -9.11 -9.10 -1.18
CA THR A 74 -7.81 -9.29 -0.53
C THR A 74 -7.92 -9.92 0.85
N GLY A 75 -9.03 -9.74 1.55
CA GLY A 75 -9.15 -10.06 2.98
C GLY A 75 -8.62 -8.93 3.86
N ALA A 76 -8.54 -9.19 5.17
CA ALA A 76 -8.11 -8.22 6.17
C ALA A 76 -6.60 -8.30 6.43
N HIS A 77 -5.90 -7.18 6.29
CA HIS A 77 -4.46 -7.09 6.45
C HIS A 77 -4.03 -6.00 7.42
N VAL A 78 -3.02 -6.33 8.21
CA VAL A 78 -2.40 -5.46 9.21
C VAL A 78 -1.31 -4.62 8.55
N MET A 79 -1.31 -3.33 8.83
CA MET A 79 -0.27 -2.39 8.38
C MET A 79 0.15 -1.48 9.52
N TYR A 80 1.44 -1.15 9.63
CA TYR A 80 1.95 -0.25 10.66
C TYR A 80 3.18 0.55 10.19
N GLY A 81 3.71 1.39 11.08
CA GLY A 81 4.95 2.14 10.88
C GLY A 81 5.05 2.90 9.56
N LEU A 82 6.27 2.96 9.02
CA LEU A 82 6.61 3.77 7.84
C LEU A 82 5.98 3.24 6.54
N ILE A 83 5.64 1.95 6.47
CA ILE A 83 4.91 1.40 5.31
C ILE A 83 3.49 1.93 5.30
N LEU A 84 2.79 1.90 6.44
CA LEU A 84 1.46 2.47 6.56
C LEU A 84 1.45 3.99 6.30
N GLU A 85 2.43 4.72 6.83
CA GLU A 85 2.55 6.16 6.58
C GLU A 85 2.68 6.44 5.09
N ARG A 86 3.62 5.75 4.41
CA ARG A 86 3.82 5.91 2.97
C ARG A 86 2.59 5.50 2.17
N TYR A 87 1.91 4.43 2.55
CA TYR A 87 0.68 3.98 1.91
C TYR A 87 -0.44 5.03 2.00
N ARG A 88 -0.62 5.66 3.17
CA ARG A 88 -1.60 6.74 3.36
C ARG A 88 -1.25 7.99 2.57
N GLU A 89 0.03 8.37 2.49
CA GLU A 89 0.50 9.47 1.63
C GLU A 89 0.16 9.23 0.15
N LEU A 90 0.19 7.97 -0.28
CA LEU A 90 -0.14 7.54 -1.63
C LEU A 90 -1.66 7.36 -1.87
N GLY A 91 -2.50 7.78 -0.92
CA GLY A 91 -3.95 7.78 -1.01
C GLY A 91 -4.63 6.56 -0.38
N GLY A 92 -3.88 5.63 0.21
CA GLY A 92 -4.41 4.48 0.92
C GLY A 92 -5.29 3.57 0.03
N PRO A 93 -6.31 2.89 0.59
CA PRO A 93 -7.12 1.92 -0.16
C PRO A 93 -7.96 2.50 -1.28
N ALA A 94 -8.26 3.80 -1.23
CA ALA A 94 -8.94 4.52 -2.30
C ALA A 94 -7.98 5.04 -3.39
N GLY A 95 -6.67 4.93 -3.15
CA GLY A 95 -5.62 5.37 -4.07
C GLY A 95 -5.27 4.33 -5.13
N ALA A 96 -4.23 4.65 -5.92
CA ALA A 96 -3.81 3.82 -7.05
C ALA A 96 -3.23 2.45 -6.66
N LEU A 97 -2.83 2.28 -5.39
CA LEU A 97 -2.30 1.01 -4.90
C LEU A 97 -3.41 -0.01 -4.60
N GLY A 98 -4.64 0.44 -4.33
CA GLY A 98 -5.72 -0.42 -3.87
C GLY A 98 -5.45 -0.96 -2.46
N PHE A 99 -6.02 -2.11 -2.13
CA PHE A 99 -5.93 -2.71 -0.80
C PHE A 99 -4.64 -3.51 -0.61
N PRO A 100 -4.10 -3.61 0.61
CA PRO A 100 -3.04 -4.56 0.93
C PRO A 100 -3.48 -5.99 0.62
N THR A 101 -2.54 -6.82 0.20
CA THR A 101 -2.70 -8.26 -0.11
C THR A 101 -1.85 -9.15 0.80
N THR A 102 -0.95 -8.56 1.57
CA THR A 102 -0.16 -9.19 2.62
C THR A 102 -0.29 -8.36 3.88
N ASP A 103 -0.02 -8.97 5.03
CA ASP A 103 0.34 -8.17 6.20
C ASP A 103 1.70 -7.49 5.95
N GLU A 104 2.10 -6.58 6.85
CA GLU A 104 3.49 -6.15 6.89
C GLU A 104 4.39 -7.32 7.34
N GLU A 105 5.16 -7.85 6.40
CA GLU A 105 6.03 -9.02 6.59
C GLU A 105 7.50 -8.59 6.69
N GLU A 106 8.28 -9.31 7.51
CA GLU A 106 9.74 -9.21 7.46
C GLU A 106 10.24 -9.79 6.12
N ALA A 107 11.09 -9.02 5.43
CA ALA A 107 11.80 -9.55 4.28
C ALA A 107 12.86 -10.56 4.75
N LEU A 108 13.08 -11.62 3.96
CA LEU A 108 14.04 -12.67 4.30
C LEU A 108 15.44 -12.07 4.59
N GLY A 109 16.07 -12.55 5.66
CA GLY A 109 17.49 -12.30 5.96
C GLY A 109 17.83 -11.00 6.70
N GLY A 110 16.86 -10.20 7.17
CA GLY A 110 17.19 -8.94 7.84
C GLY A 110 16.05 -8.26 8.58
N SER A 111 16.20 -6.95 8.80
CA SER A 111 15.23 -6.08 9.47
C SER A 111 14.28 -5.36 8.50
N ASP A 112 14.47 -5.55 7.19
CA ASP A 112 13.62 -4.95 6.16
C ASP A 112 12.19 -5.50 6.22
N ARG A 113 11.22 -4.71 5.74
CA ARG A 113 9.80 -5.08 5.72
C ARG A 113 9.14 -4.70 4.42
N PHE A 114 8.04 -5.36 4.06
CA PHE A 114 7.27 -4.97 2.88
C PHE A 114 5.78 -5.26 3.05
N SER A 115 4.98 -4.60 2.20
CA SER A 115 3.60 -4.97 1.96
C SER A 115 3.30 -4.90 0.46
N ASP A 116 2.59 -5.91 -0.04
CA ASP A 116 2.12 -5.97 -1.42
C ASP A 116 0.67 -5.46 -1.52
N PHE A 117 0.33 -4.87 -2.67
CA PHE A 117 -0.97 -4.23 -2.88
C PHE A 117 -1.67 -4.74 -4.14
N SER A 118 -3.00 -4.61 -4.15
CA SER A 118 -3.89 -5.09 -5.22
C SER A 118 -3.84 -4.26 -6.52
N ALA A 119 -2.84 -3.40 -6.71
CA ALA A 119 -2.68 -2.61 -7.91
C ALA A 119 -2.62 -3.52 -9.14
N ALA A 120 -3.33 -3.16 -10.21
CA ALA A 120 -3.45 -4.02 -11.39
C ALA A 120 -2.09 -4.29 -12.08
N ASP A 121 -1.16 -3.35 -12.00
CA ASP A 121 0.21 -3.50 -12.50
C ASP A 121 1.18 -4.08 -11.45
N GLY A 122 0.70 -4.45 -10.26
CA GLY A 122 1.52 -4.89 -9.14
C GLY A 122 2.21 -3.73 -8.43
N ALA A 123 2.20 -3.73 -7.11
CA ALA A 123 2.86 -2.73 -6.30
C ALA A 123 3.28 -3.28 -4.94
N THR A 124 4.46 -2.84 -4.49
CA THR A 124 5.02 -3.16 -3.18
C THR A 124 5.54 -1.87 -2.57
N VAL A 125 5.24 -1.63 -1.29
CA VAL A 125 5.94 -0.63 -0.49
C VAL A 125 6.94 -1.38 0.35
N TYR A 126 8.21 -1.09 0.14
CA TYR A 126 9.32 -1.76 0.80
C TYR A 126 10.02 -0.80 1.74
N TRP A 127 10.29 -1.23 2.96
CA TRP A 127 11.00 -0.48 3.98
C TRP A 127 12.34 -1.12 4.32
N ALA A 128 13.39 -0.31 4.36
CA ALA A 128 14.68 -0.68 4.91
C ALA A 128 15.15 0.35 5.95
N PRO A 129 15.85 -0.04 7.04
CA PRO A 129 16.20 0.86 8.14
C PRO A 129 16.95 2.14 7.73
N ALA A 130 17.87 2.02 6.76
CA ALA A 130 18.67 3.14 6.29
C ALA A 130 18.00 3.96 5.18
N ALA A 131 16.98 3.40 4.51
CA ALA A 131 16.39 3.98 3.32
C ALA A 131 14.99 4.58 3.57
N GLY A 132 14.25 4.09 4.57
CA GLY A 132 12.83 4.41 4.71
C GLY A 132 11.95 3.55 3.80
N ALA A 133 10.69 3.96 3.61
CA ALA A 133 9.68 3.21 2.86
C ALA A 133 9.48 3.77 1.44
N TRP A 134 9.67 2.92 0.42
CA TRP A 134 9.57 3.31 -0.98
C TRP A 134 8.65 2.38 -1.76
N LEU A 135 7.83 2.99 -2.62
CA LEU A 135 6.97 2.28 -3.56
C LEU A 135 7.80 1.81 -4.75
N ILE A 136 7.66 0.52 -5.08
CA ILE A 136 8.12 -0.08 -6.34
C ILE A 136 6.92 -0.77 -7.01
N ARG A 137 6.72 -0.54 -8.31
CA ARG A 137 5.51 -1.03 -9.00
C ARG A 137 5.70 -1.32 -10.49
N GLY A 138 4.77 -2.08 -11.06
CA GLY A 138 4.71 -2.28 -12.49
C GLY A 138 5.93 -3.02 -13.05
N PRO A 139 6.37 -2.68 -14.27
CA PRO A 139 7.48 -3.35 -14.92
C PRO A 139 8.78 -3.31 -14.11
N ILE A 140 9.01 -2.24 -13.34
CA ILE A 140 10.19 -2.13 -12.46
C ILE A 140 10.14 -3.17 -11.35
N LEU A 141 8.98 -3.37 -10.73
CA LEU A 141 8.78 -4.42 -9.72
C LEU A 141 9.03 -5.81 -10.31
N ASP A 142 8.52 -6.09 -11.51
CA ASP A 142 8.76 -7.34 -12.22
C ASP A 142 10.27 -7.60 -12.43
N ALA A 143 10.99 -6.59 -12.93
CA ALA A 143 12.43 -6.71 -13.17
C ALA A 143 13.23 -6.88 -11.86
N TRP A 144 12.87 -6.14 -10.82
CA TRP A 144 13.51 -6.24 -9.52
C TRP A 144 13.31 -7.63 -8.91
N ASN A 145 12.08 -8.14 -8.92
CA ASN A 145 11.77 -9.50 -8.47
C ASN A 145 12.50 -10.57 -9.30
N HIS A 146 12.57 -10.41 -10.63
CA HIS A 146 13.32 -11.31 -11.50
C HIS A 146 14.83 -11.34 -11.18
N LEU A 147 15.38 -10.24 -10.71
CA LEU A 147 16.79 -10.16 -10.28
C LEU A 147 17.04 -10.71 -8.88
N GLY A 148 16.00 -11.11 -8.15
CA GLY A 148 16.09 -11.65 -6.78
C GLY A 148 15.65 -10.68 -5.70
N GLY A 149 14.99 -9.58 -6.06
CA GLY A 149 14.50 -8.59 -5.10
C GLY A 149 15.61 -7.97 -4.26
N ALA A 150 15.33 -7.71 -2.97
CA ALA A 150 16.25 -7.09 -2.03
C ALA A 150 17.48 -7.95 -1.71
N GLU A 151 17.37 -9.28 -1.82
CA GLU A 151 18.50 -10.21 -1.68
C GLU A 151 19.34 -10.30 -2.96
N GLY A 152 18.81 -9.77 -4.07
CA GLY A 152 19.47 -9.72 -5.36
C GLY A 152 20.54 -8.61 -5.44
N PRO A 153 21.24 -8.51 -6.59
CA PRO A 153 22.32 -7.55 -6.78
C PRO A 153 21.84 -6.09 -6.78
N MET A 154 20.53 -5.85 -6.92
CA MET A 154 19.96 -4.52 -6.84
C MET A 154 19.86 -4.02 -5.40
N GLY A 155 19.64 -4.91 -4.42
CA GLY A 155 19.34 -4.51 -3.05
C GLY A 155 17.96 -3.86 -2.90
N HIS A 156 17.76 -3.12 -1.80
CA HIS A 156 16.49 -2.46 -1.48
C HIS A 156 16.33 -1.12 -2.20
N PRO A 157 15.08 -0.66 -2.45
CA PRO A 157 14.84 0.66 -3.01
C PRO A 157 15.28 1.78 -2.05
N VAL A 158 15.81 2.87 -2.60
CA VAL A 158 16.37 3.99 -1.81
C VAL A 158 15.73 5.36 -2.11
N ALA A 159 14.83 5.42 -3.10
CA ALA A 159 14.14 6.65 -3.48
C ALA A 159 12.83 6.34 -4.21
N ALA A 160 11.97 7.34 -4.31
CA ALA A 160 10.77 7.26 -5.15
C ALA A 160 11.13 7.03 -6.62
N GLU A 161 10.29 6.25 -7.32
CA GLU A 161 10.37 6.12 -8.78
C GLU A 161 10.18 7.49 -9.43
N VAL A 162 10.97 7.78 -10.46
CA VAL A 162 10.86 9.01 -11.25
C VAL A 162 10.44 8.69 -12.68
N GLU A 163 9.55 9.51 -13.22
CA GLU A 163 9.21 9.48 -14.65
C GLU A 163 10.39 10.06 -15.46
N ALA A 164 10.83 9.35 -16.49
CA ALA A 164 11.89 9.77 -17.40
C ALA A 164 11.65 9.25 -18.82
N ASP A 165 11.68 10.14 -19.82
CA ASP A 165 11.58 9.81 -21.24
C ASP A 165 10.41 8.89 -21.64
N GLY A 166 9.24 9.05 -20.99
CA GLY A 166 8.07 8.21 -21.22
C GLY A 166 8.19 6.80 -20.62
N GLY A 167 9.02 6.67 -19.59
CA GLY A 167 9.24 5.47 -18.79
C GLY A 167 9.46 5.82 -17.33
N ARG A 168 9.83 4.82 -16.52
CA ARG A 168 10.14 5.00 -15.10
C ARG A 168 11.55 4.55 -14.78
N VAL A 169 12.15 5.17 -13.77
CA VAL A 169 13.45 4.80 -13.21
C VAL A 169 13.31 4.67 -11.71
N ALA A 170 13.82 3.57 -11.17
CA ALA A 170 13.95 3.33 -9.73
C ALA A 170 15.42 3.18 -9.36
N ARG A 171 15.76 3.66 -8.16
CA ARG A 171 17.11 3.57 -7.59
C ARG A 171 17.12 2.60 -6.41
N PHE A 172 18.19 1.82 -6.33
CA PHE A 172 18.37 0.79 -5.33
C PHE A 172 19.74 0.92 -4.66
N SER A 173 19.92 0.29 -3.50
CA SER A 173 21.16 0.37 -2.74
C SER A 173 22.36 -0.18 -3.51
N GLY A 174 22.18 -1.27 -4.25
CA GLY A 174 23.25 -1.94 -4.99
C GLY A 174 24.46 -2.33 -4.13
N ALA A 175 25.51 -2.82 -4.77
CA ALA A 175 26.80 -3.03 -4.10
C ALA A 175 27.60 -1.73 -3.89
N ASP A 176 27.41 -0.75 -4.78
CA ASP A 176 28.20 0.49 -4.85
C ASP A 176 27.35 1.78 -4.74
N GLY A 177 26.05 1.68 -4.44
CA GLY A 177 25.16 2.83 -4.35
C GLY A 177 24.66 3.37 -5.69
N THR A 178 24.99 2.75 -6.83
CA THR A 178 24.66 3.28 -8.16
C THR A 178 23.53 2.52 -8.87
N ALA A 179 22.98 1.49 -8.25
CA ALA A 179 22.09 0.55 -8.89
C ALA A 179 20.75 1.17 -9.30
N GLN A 180 20.34 0.94 -10.55
CA GLN A 180 19.12 1.49 -11.13
C GLN A 180 18.42 0.47 -12.02
N LEU A 181 17.09 0.48 -12.00
CA LEU A 181 16.27 -0.14 -13.05
C LEU A 181 15.50 0.95 -13.77
N SER A 182 15.42 0.83 -15.08
CA SER A 182 14.56 1.66 -15.90
C SER A 182 13.68 0.80 -16.80
N TRP A 183 12.51 1.32 -17.13
CA TRP A 183 11.61 0.70 -18.09
C TRP A 183 10.96 1.78 -18.94
N ARG A 184 10.93 1.58 -20.25
CA ARG A 184 10.23 2.45 -21.20
C ARG A 184 9.31 1.65 -22.11
N ALA A 185 8.10 2.14 -22.33
CA ALA A 185 7.19 1.57 -23.32
C ALA A 185 7.83 1.55 -24.72
N GLY A 186 7.90 0.38 -25.35
CA GLY A 186 8.58 0.18 -26.64
C GLY A 186 10.12 0.20 -26.58
N GLY A 187 10.72 0.61 -25.46
CA GLY A 187 12.18 0.62 -25.24
C GLY A 187 12.69 -0.53 -24.38
N GLY A 188 11.83 -1.15 -23.56
CA GLY A 188 12.18 -2.29 -22.71
C GLY A 188 12.89 -1.88 -21.42
N TYR A 189 13.63 -2.83 -20.83
CA TYR A 189 14.34 -2.67 -19.57
C TYR A 189 15.77 -2.14 -19.75
N GLY A 190 16.15 -1.21 -18.89
CA GLY A 190 17.54 -0.83 -18.63
C GLY A 190 17.92 -1.18 -17.19
N VAL A 191 19.18 -1.51 -16.96
CA VAL A 191 19.70 -1.81 -15.63
C VAL A 191 21.12 -1.28 -15.47
N VAL A 192 21.39 -0.74 -14.29
CA VAL A 192 22.73 -0.41 -13.80
C VAL A 192 22.94 -1.26 -12.54
N PRO A 193 24.04 -2.04 -12.47
CA PRO A 193 25.13 -2.08 -13.45
C PRO A 193 24.81 -2.99 -14.67
N THR A 194 25.38 -2.65 -15.84
CA THR A 194 24.93 -3.17 -17.16
C THR A 194 25.18 -4.66 -17.40
N GLU A 195 26.06 -5.28 -16.62
CA GLU A 195 26.28 -6.72 -16.62
C GLU A 195 25.01 -7.50 -16.25
N LEU A 196 24.08 -6.89 -15.52
CA LEU A 196 22.79 -7.49 -15.19
C LEU A 196 21.82 -7.50 -16.38
N SER A 197 22.07 -6.74 -17.46
CA SER A 197 21.15 -6.66 -18.60
C SER A 197 20.91 -8.00 -19.27
N GLY A 198 21.88 -8.92 -19.23
CA GLY A 198 21.72 -10.28 -19.74
C GLY A 198 20.63 -11.07 -18.99
N ARG A 199 20.43 -10.79 -17.71
CA ARG A 199 19.44 -11.46 -16.84
C ARG A 199 18.01 -10.95 -17.07
N LEU A 200 17.83 -9.79 -17.67
CA LEU A 200 16.51 -9.24 -17.98
C LEU A 200 16.03 -9.60 -19.40
N ARG A 201 16.85 -10.32 -20.18
CA ARG A 201 16.50 -10.71 -21.55
C ARG A 201 15.31 -11.65 -21.54
N GLY A 202 14.30 -11.33 -22.35
CA GLY A 202 13.09 -12.14 -22.48
C GLY A 202 12.08 -11.98 -21.34
N LEU A 203 12.35 -11.11 -20.36
CA LEU A 203 11.35 -10.72 -19.38
C LEU A 203 10.24 -9.94 -20.11
N ALA A 204 9.05 -10.54 -20.20
CA ALA A 204 7.87 -9.87 -20.71
C ALA A 204 7.38 -8.88 -19.65
N VAL A 205 6.84 -7.74 -20.11
CA VAL A 205 6.11 -6.83 -19.22
C VAL A 205 4.81 -7.52 -18.84
N THR A 206 4.63 -7.86 -17.56
CA THR A 206 3.38 -8.46 -17.10
C THR A 206 2.33 -7.37 -17.08
N ALA A 207 1.47 -7.35 -18.11
CA ALA A 207 0.23 -6.60 -18.05
C ALA A 207 -0.74 -7.37 -17.12
N GLY A 208 -0.50 -7.24 -15.81
CA GLY A 208 -1.36 -7.78 -14.75
C GLY A 208 -1.27 -9.29 -14.54
N VAL A 209 -1.33 -9.67 -13.26
CA VAL A 209 -1.36 -11.03 -12.71
C VAL A 209 0.03 -11.65 -12.45
N VAL A 210 0.54 -11.40 -11.23
CA VAL A 210 1.50 -12.31 -10.59
C VAL A 210 0.69 -13.34 -9.80
N THR A 211 0.49 -14.54 -10.36
CA THR A 211 0.27 -15.73 -9.52
C THR A 211 1.64 -16.19 -9.04
N ARG A 212 2.02 -15.83 -7.81
CA ARG A 212 3.17 -16.42 -7.14
C ARG A 212 2.80 -17.86 -6.76
N ALA A 213 3.59 -18.85 -7.17
CA ALA A 213 3.47 -20.18 -6.60
C ALA A 213 3.79 -20.10 -5.10
N PRO A 214 3.07 -20.83 -4.22
CA PRO A 214 3.41 -20.86 -2.80
C PRO A 214 4.83 -21.41 -2.63
N ALA A 215 5.61 -20.76 -1.77
CA ALA A 215 6.89 -21.28 -1.32
C ALA A 215 6.69 -22.68 -0.72
N ARG A 216 7.53 -23.63 -1.13
CA ARG A 216 7.56 -25.00 -0.59
C ARG A 216 8.33 -25.05 0.71
#